data_AF-A0A346PDL6-F1
#
_entry.id   AF-A0A346PDL6-F1
#
_cell.length_a   1.000
_cell.length_b   1.000
_cell.length_c   1.000
_cell.angle_alpha   90.00
_cell.angle_beta   90.00
_cell.angle_gamma   90.00
#
_symmetry.space_group_name_H-M   'P 1'
#
loop_
_entity.id
_entity.type
_entity.pdbx_description
1 polymer ?
#
loop_
_entity_poly.entity_id
_entity_poly.type
_entity_poly.pdbx_seq_one_letter_code
_entity_poly.pdbx_strand_id
1 'polypeptide(L)'
;MDPGLRPGKHHQRRTSDRLERLEERLEATDRRVRLLQNTLCGVARNADISIGCACTRCERSYLLITDGMLVCPQCGYRQSM
;
A
#
# COMPACT_ATOMS: atom_id res chain seq x y z
N MET A 1 -32.48 28.02 -18.84
CA MET A 1 -31.94 28.31 -17.50
C MET A 1 -32.35 27.16 -16.61
N ASP A 2 -31.44 26.21 -16.38
CA ASP A 2 -31.70 24.99 -15.61
C ASP A 2 -31.72 25.33 -14.10
N PRO A 3 -32.83 25.11 -13.37
CA PRO A 3 -32.88 25.45 -11.96
C PRO A 3 -32.10 24.39 -11.17
N GLY A 4 -30.89 24.75 -10.78
CA GLY A 4 -29.97 23.91 -10.01
C GLY A 4 -30.64 23.28 -8.79
N LEU A 5 -30.76 21.95 -8.82
CA LEU A 5 -31.11 21.11 -7.68
C LEU A 5 -30.08 21.34 -6.57
N ARG A 6 -30.40 22.20 -5.60
CA ARG A 6 -29.63 22.28 -4.35
C ARG A 6 -29.80 20.95 -3.62
N PRO A 7 -28.71 20.18 -3.41
CA PRO A 7 -28.83 18.93 -2.67
C PRO A 7 -29.37 19.23 -1.27
N GLY A 8 -30.43 18.53 -0.87
CA GLY A 8 -31.05 18.74 0.43
C GLY A 8 -30.03 18.55 1.56
N LYS A 9 -30.17 19.29 2.66
CA LYS A 9 -29.26 19.26 3.83
C LYS A 9 -28.91 17.84 4.32
N HIS A 10 -29.83 16.89 4.15
CA HIS A 10 -29.63 15.48 4.48
C HIS A 10 -28.68 14.74 3.52
N HIS A 11 -28.72 15.04 2.21
CA HIS A 11 -27.76 14.51 1.25
C HIS A 11 -26.35 15.03 1.52
N GLN A 12 -26.24 16.33 1.83
CA GLN A 12 -24.96 16.94 2.16
C GLN A 12 -24.33 16.35 3.44
N ARG A 13 -25.13 16.12 4.49
CA ARG A 13 -24.68 15.41 5.71
C ARG A 13 -24.20 14.00 5.41
N ARG A 14 -24.99 13.19 4.67
CA ARG A 14 -24.59 11.82 4.31
C ARG A 14 -23.28 11.78 3.51
N THR A 15 -23.08 12.73 2.61
CA THR A 15 -21.83 12.85 1.86
C THR A 15 -20.67 13.22 2.78
N SER A 16 -20.87 14.19 3.69
CA SER A 16 -19.88 14.55 4.71
C SER A 16 -19.48 13.36 5.58
N ASP A 17 -20.46 12.64 6.13
CA ASP A 17 -20.19 11.47 6.98
C ASP A 17 -19.48 10.35 6.21
N ARG A 18 -19.73 10.23 4.90
CA ARG A 18 -19.05 9.25 4.04
C ARG A 18 -17.60 9.66 3.79
N LEU A 19 -17.34 10.95 3.61
CA LEU A 19 -15.98 11.47 3.41
C LEU A 19 -15.15 11.28 4.67
N GLU A 20 -15.68 11.67 5.83
CA GLU A 20 -15.02 11.48 7.13
C GLU A 20 -14.64 10.00 7.36
N ARG A 21 -15.57 9.08 7.13
CA ARG A 21 -15.27 7.63 7.22
C ARG A 21 -14.22 7.15 6.22
N LEU A 22 -14.11 7.77 5.05
CA LEU A 22 -13.10 7.41 4.05
C LEU A 22 -11.73 7.96 4.46
N GLU A 23 -11.68 9.18 4.99
CA GLU A 23 -10.48 9.81 5.53
C GLU A 23 -9.91 9.00 6.70
N GLU A 24 -10.74 8.64 7.69
CA GLU A 24 -10.34 7.80 8.82
C GLU A 24 -9.79 6.43 8.36
N ARG A 25 -10.44 5.80 7.37
CA ARG A 25 -9.99 4.52 6.82
C ARG A 25 -8.68 4.66 6.06
N LEU A 26 -8.48 5.76 5.36
CA LEU A 26 -7.24 6.06 4.64
C LEU A 26 -6.10 6.25 5.65
N GLU A 27 -6.29 7.09 6.66
CA GLU A 27 -5.30 7.32 7.71
C GLU A 27 -4.94 6.03 8.46
N ALA A 28 -5.93 5.21 8.80
CA ALA A 28 -5.70 3.91 9.43
C ALA A 28 -4.92 2.95 8.52
N THR A 29 -5.20 2.96 7.22
CA THR A 29 -4.49 2.14 6.23
C THR A 29 -3.05 2.62 6.07
N ASP A 30 -2.82 3.92 5.93
CA ASP A 30 -1.48 4.51 5.82
C ASP A 30 -0.64 4.23 7.06
N ARG A 31 -1.23 4.36 8.25
CA ARG A 31 -0.57 3.99 9.50
C ARG A 31 -0.18 2.52 9.52
N ARG A 32 -1.07 1.63 9.09
CA ARG A 32 -0.80 0.19 9.00
C ARG A 32 0.32 -0.11 8.00
N VAL A 33 0.32 0.53 6.83
CA VAL A 33 1.38 0.37 5.82
C VAL A 33 2.73 0.79 6.38
N ARG A 34 2.83 1.94 7.05
CA ARG A 34 4.09 2.40 7.69
C ARG A 34 4.59 1.42 8.75
N LEU A 35 3.70 0.90 9.59
CA LEU A 35 4.07 -0.10 10.61
C LEU A 35 4.61 -1.39 9.97
N LEU A 36 3.96 -1.88 8.92
CA LEU A 36 4.41 -3.07 8.19
C LEU A 36 5.75 -2.81 7.50
N GLN A 37 5.94 -1.65 6.85
CA GLN A 37 7.22 -1.27 6.25
C GLN A 37 8.35 -1.24 7.27
N ASN A 38 8.15 -0.58 8.41
CA ASN A 38 9.15 -0.52 9.48
C ASN A 38 9.50 -1.91 10.02
N THR A 39 8.49 -2.75 10.21
CA THR A 39 8.68 -4.14 10.68
C THR A 39 9.45 -4.96 9.65
N LEU A 40 9.08 -4.89 8.37
CA LEU A 40 9.77 -5.59 7.28
C LEU A 40 11.22 -5.14 7.14
N CYS A 41 11.51 -3.84 7.27
CA CYS A 41 12.89 -3.36 7.30
C CYS A 41 13.68 -3.93 8.49
N GLY A 42 13.06 -4.05 9.66
CA GLY A 42 13.69 -4.70 10.83
C GLY A 42 13.97 -6.18 10.58
N VAL A 43 12.99 -6.93 10.05
CA VAL A 43 13.13 -8.35 9.70
C VAL A 43 14.21 -8.55 8.64
N ALA A 44 14.23 -7.73 7.59
CA ALA A 44 15.19 -7.83 6.49
C ALA A 44 16.62 -7.61 7.00
N ARG A 45 16.86 -6.60 7.84
CA ARG A 45 18.16 -6.38 8.49
C ARG A 45 18.58 -7.57 9.36
N ASN A 46 17.66 -8.13 10.15
CA ASN A 46 17.97 -9.29 11.01
C ASN A 46 18.31 -10.55 10.20
N ALA A 47 17.79 -10.66 8.98
CA ALA A 47 18.03 -11.79 8.07
C ALA A 47 19.19 -11.55 7.09
N ASP A 48 19.87 -10.40 7.16
CA ASP A 48 20.86 -9.95 6.17
C ASP A 48 20.33 -9.93 4.72
N ILE A 49 19.09 -9.47 4.57
CA ILE A 49 18.39 -9.34 3.27
C ILE A 49 18.10 -7.87 3.02
N SER A 50 18.21 -7.45 1.76
CA SER A 50 17.73 -6.13 1.32
C SER A 50 16.40 -6.26 0.55
N ILE A 51 15.50 -5.28 0.69
CA ILE A 51 14.23 -5.24 -0.07
C ILE A 51 14.44 -4.29 -1.26
N GLY A 52 14.26 -4.82 -2.48
CA GLY A 52 14.43 -4.09 -3.74
C GLY A 52 13.15 -3.44 -4.24
N CYS A 53 12.99 -3.38 -5.58
CA CYS A 53 11.81 -2.84 -6.24
C CYS A 53 10.65 -3.86 -6.33
N ALA A 54 9.48 -3.40 -6.78
CA ALA A 54 8.35 -4.28 -7.06
C ALA A 54 8.70 -5.28 -8.18
N CYS A 55 8.27 -6.52 -8.03
CA CYS A 55 8.47 -7.54 -9.05
C CYS A 55 7.65 -7.21 -10.29
N THR A 56 8.31 -6.92 -11.41
CA THR A 56 7.67 -6.61 -12.70
C THR A 56 6.99 -7.82 -13.35
N ARG A 57 7.27 -9.04 -12.89
CA ARG A 57 6.66 -10.28 -13.43
C ARG A 57 5.27 -10.53 -12.87
N CYS A 58 5.04 -10.27 -11.59
CA CYS A 58 3.75 -10.57 -10.95
C CYS A 58 3.08 -9.39 -10.27
N GLU A 59 3.82 -8.29 -10.01
CA GLU A 59 3.33 -7.05 -9.40
C GLU A 59 2.69 -7.22 -8.01
N ARG A 60 2.93 -8.37 -7.38
CA ARG A 60 2.30 -8.75 -6.10
C ARG A 60 3.24 -8.71 -4.90
N SER A 61 4.54 -8.49 -5.13
CA SER A 61 5.55 -8.46 -4.07
C SER A 61 6.77 -7.64 -4.48
N TYR A 62 7.56 -7.21 -3.50
CA TYR A 62 8.89 -6.65 -3.70
C TYR A 62 9.92 -7.78 -3.86
N LEU A 63 10.98 -7.51 -4.63
CA LEU A 63 12.11 -8.42 -4.75
C LEU A 63 12.95 -8.40 -3.47
N LEU A 64 13.42 -9.56 -3.06
CA LEU A 64 14.42 -9.74 -2.02
C LEU A 64 15.80 -9.82 -2.68
N ILE A 65 16.76 -9.09 -2.13
CA ILE A 65 18.16 -9.07 -2.52
C ILE A 65 18.94 -9.83 -1.45
N THR A 66 19.53 -10.97 -1.83
CA THR A 66 20.30 -11.84 -0.94
C THR A 66 21.26 -12.69 -1.78
N ASP A 67 22.47 -12.94 -1.29
CA ASP A 67 23.48 -13.78 -1.96
C ASP A 67 23.75 -13.41 -3.43
N GLY A 68 23.77 -12.11 -3.76
CA GLY A 68 23.96 -11.66 -5.15
C GLY A 68 22.78 -11.97 -6.08
N MET A 69 21.62 -12.32 -5.54
CA MET A 69 20.42 -12.68 -6.29
C MET A 69 19.25 -11.74 -5.96
N LEU A 70 18.49 -11.39 -6.98
CA LEU A 70 17.14 -10.84 -6.88
C LEU A 70 16.13 -11.98 -6.89
N VAL A 71 15.28 -12.08 -5.88
CA VAL A 71 14.29 -13.16 -5.73
C VAL A 71 12.90 -12.60 -5.43
N CYS A 72 11.89 -12.97 -6.21
CA CYS A 72 10.50 -12.69 -5.87
C CYS A 72 9.94 -13.82 -5.00
N PRO A 73 9.52 -13.54 -3.74
CA PRO A 73 8.97 -14.57 -2.86
C PRO A 73 7.59 -15.07 -3.30
N GLN A 74 6.89 -14.31 -4.16
CA GLN A 74 5.53 -14.63 -4.57
C GLN A 74 5.45 -15.51 -5.82
N CYS A 75 6.30 -15.28 -6.82
CA CYS A 75 6.23 -16.00 -8.11
C CYS A 75 7.50 -16.81 -8.43
N GLY A 76 8.51 -16.77 -7.56
CA GLY A 76 9.77 -17.50 -7.76
C GLY A 76 10.67 -16.92 -8.85
N TYR A 77 10.38 -15.73 -9.37
CA TYR A 77 11.32 -15.02 -10.24
C TYR A 77 12.68 -14.89 -9.55
N ARG A 78 13.75 -15.18 -10.29
CA ARG A 78 15.13 -15.13 -9.80
C ARG A 78 16.04 -14.57 -10.89
N GLN A 79 16.96 -13.69 -10.50
CA GLN A 79 17.97 -13.12 -11.39
C GLN A 79 19.26 -12.88 -10.59
N SER A 80 20.42 -13.28 -11.12
CA SER A 80 21.72 -12.89 -10.57
C SER A 80 22.01 -11.42 -10.86
N MET A 81 22.58 -10.73 -9.89
CA MET A 81 23.06 -9.35 -10.04
C MET A 81 24.47 -9.29 -10.61
#